data_AF-A0A373NRH2-F1
#
_entry.id   AF-A0A373NRH2-F1
#
_cell.length_a   1.000
_cell.length_b   1.000
_cell.length_c   1.000
_cell.angle_alpha   90.00
_cell.angle_beta   90.00
_cell.angle_gamma   90.00
#
_symmetry.space_group_name_H-M   'P 1'
#
loop_
_entity.id
_entity.type
_entity.pdbx_description
1 polymer ?
#
loop_
_entity_poly.entity_id
_entity_poly.type
_entity_poly.pdbx_seq_one_letter_code
_entity_poly.pdbx_strand_id
1 'polypeptide(L)'
;MKAPKKNRVLECDNQMSQAFARAMQNSRKELEVMQDQAYNDGFNTGDDWVNTINSVTMMLALRKLHGFSTKRILDVINCANEFVGQANRGERSFMSMIEELESETDVRIPDLNKELVRRFGK
;
A
#
# COMPACT_ATOMS: atom_id res chain seq x y z
N MET A 1 -73.04 -18.02 10.25
CA MET A 1 -72.05 -16.94 10.43
C MET A 1 -70.69 -17.47 9.97
N LYS A 2 -70.04 -16.85 8.97
CA LYS A 2 -68.67 -17.22 8.57
C LYS A 2 -67.68 -16.49 9.48
N ALA A 3 -66.78 -17.22 10.12
CA ALA A 3 -65.73 -16.65 10.98
C ALA A 3 -64.76 -15.78 10.14
N PRO A 4 -64.25 -14.67 10.69
CA PRO A 4 -63.30 -13.83 9.97
C PRO A 4 -61.95 -14.57 9.86
N LYS A 5 -61.38 -14.63 8.65
CA LYS A 5 -60.02 -15.14 8.43
C LYS A 5 -59.03 -14.19 9.12
N LYS A 6 -58.54 -14.59 10.29
CA LYS A 6 -57.37 -13.99 10.93
C LYS A 6 -56.12 -14.29 10.10
N ASN A 7 -55.20 -13.31 10.09
CA ASN A 7 -53.78 -13.43 9.73
C ASN A 7 -53.40 -13.35 8.24
N ARG A 8 -53.70 -12.24 7.55
CA ARG A 8 -52.88 -11.80 6.39
C ARG A 8 -51.92 -10.65 6.72
N VAL A 9 -52.16 -9.94 7.83
CA VAL A 9 -51.36 -8.76 8.22
C VAL A 9 -49.99 -9.20 8.77
N LEU A 10 -49.93 -10.28 9.55
CA LEU A 10 -48.70 -10.77 10.20
C LEU A 10 -47.68 -11.43 9.24
N GLU A 11 -48.11 -12.03 8.13
CA GLU A 11 -47.19 -12.65 7.15
C GLU A 11 -46.47 -11.61 6.28
N CYS A 12 -47.13 -10.48 6.01
CA CYS A 12 -46.55 -9.37 5.23
C CYS A 12 -45.45 -8.64 6.02
N ASP A 13 -45.66 -8.44 7.33
CA ASP A 13 -44.67 -7.82 8.23
C ASP A 13 -43.39 -8.64 8.37
N ASN A 14 -43.50 -9.98 8.38
CA ASN A 14 -42.33 -10.86 8.49
C ASN A 14 -41.49 -10.89 7.21
N GLN A 15 -42.12 -10.87 6.03
CA GLN A 15 -41.40 -10.81 4.75
C GLN A 15 -40.70 -9.47 4.54
N MET A 16 -41.38 -8.36 4.87
CA MET A 16 -40.79 -7.02 4.76
C MET A 16 -39.63 -6.84 5.76
N SER A 17 -39.78 -7.34 6.98
CA SER A 17 -38.70 -7.33 7.98
C SER A 17 -37.50 -8.17 7.54
N GLN A 18 -37.72 -9.33 6.94
CA GLN A 18 -36.65 -10.17 6.39
C GLN A 18 -35.96 -9.52 5.18
N ALA A 19 -36.72 -8.88 4.29
CA ALA A 19 -36.16 -8.15 3.15
C ALA A 19 -35.32 -6.96 3.62
N PHE A 20 -35.80 -6.21 4.62
CA PHE A 20 -35.05 -5.12 5.23
C PHE A 20 -33.78 -5.61 5.93
N ALA A 21 -33.85 -6.71 6.69
CA ALA A 21 -32.68 -7.30 7.33
C ALA A 21 -31.61 -7.73 6.31
N ARG A 22 -32.03 -8.34 5.18
CA ARG A 22 -31.12 -8.70 4.07
C ARG A 22 -30.52 -7.46 3.41
N ALA A 23 -31.32 -6.42 3.18
CA ALA A 23 -30.83 -5.16 2.63
C ALA A 23 -29.78 -4.52 3.54
N MET A 24 -30.04 -4.43 4.86
CA MET A 24 -29.08 -3.93 5.85
C MET A 24 -27.80 -4.77 5.89
N GLN A 25 -27.91 -6.10 5.78
CA GLN A 25 -26.75 -6.98 5.77
C GLN A 25 -25.91 -6.82 4.51
N ASN A 26 -26.55 -6.59 3.36
CA ASN A 26 -25.87 -6.31 2.10
C ASN A 26 -25.20 -4.92 2.13
N SER A 27 -25.91 -3.89 2.59
CA SER A 27 -25.34 -2.55 2.75
C SER A 27 -24.16 -2.55 3.71
N ARG A 28 -24.19 -3.36 4.77
CA ARG A 28 -23.03 -3.52 5.67
C ARG A 28 -21.82 -4.11 4.96
N LYS A 29 -22.01 -5.14 4.13
CA LYS A 29 -20.92 -5.73 3.34
C LYS A 29 -20.35 -4.75 2.33
N GLU A 30 -21.21 -3.97 1.67
CA GLU A 30 -20.78 -2.92 0.75
C GLU A 30 -19.96 -1.84 1.48
N LEU A 31 -20.38 -1.42 2.67
CA LEU A 31 -19.62 -0.47 3.49
C LEU A 31 -18.26 -1.03 3.94
N GLU A 32 -18.17 -2.31 4.31
CA GLU A 32 -16.91 -2.98 4.65
C GLU A 32 -15.96 -2.99 3.44
N VAL A 33 -16.46 -3.32 2.24
CA VAL A 33 -15.67 -3.28 1.00
C VAL A 33 -15.21 -1.86 0.66
N MET A 34 -16.09 -0.86 0.80
CA MET A 34 -15.74 0.54 0.55
C MET A 34 -14.71 1.06 1.56
N GLN A 35 -14.79 0.63 2.82
CA GLN A 35 -13.81 0.96 3.85
C GLN A 35 -12.42 0.38 3.51
N ASP A 36 -12.37 -0.89 3.13
CA ASP A 36 -11.12 -1.54 2.72
C ASP A 36 -10.53 -0.86 1.48
N GLN A 37 -11.37 -0.50 0.49
CA GLN A 37 -10.93 0.26 -0.67
C GLN A 37 -10.37 1.62 -0.29
N ALA A 38 -11.10 2.41 0.51
CA ALA A 38 -10.63 3.73 0.94
C ALA A 38 -9.32 3.65 1.74
N TYR A 39 -9.16 2.61 2.57
CA TYR A 39 -7.92 2.36 3.30
C TYR A 39 -6.75 2.04 2.35
N ASN A 40 -6.96 1.11 1.42
CA ASN A 40 -5.93 0.73 0.45
C ASN A 40 -5.56 1.89 -0.49
N ASP A 41 -6.55 2.63 -0.99
CA ASP A 41 -6.34 3.79 -1.84
C ASP A 41 -5.57 4.89 -1.10
N GLY A 42 -5.94 5.17 0.15
CA GLY A 42 -5.22 6.14 0.99
C GLY A 42 -3.79 5.69 1.31
N PHE A 43 -3.58 4.40 1.57
CA PHE A 43 -2.27 3.83 1.83
C PHE A 43 -1.36 3.90 0.58
N ASN A 44 -1.86 3.46 -0.58
CA ASN A 44 -1.12 3.49 -1.85
C ASN A 44 -0.80 4.93 -2.28
N THR A 45 -1.77 5.85 -2.16
CA THR A 45 -1.55 7.27 -2.46
C THR A 45 -0.47 7.87 -1.54
N GLY A 46 -0.45 7.46 -0.27
CA GLY A 46 0.56 7.89 0.70
C GLY A 46 1.96 7.37 0.37
N ASP A 47 2.09 6.08 0.02
CA ASP A 47 3.37 5.48 -0.34
C ASP A 47 3.92 6.07 -1.65
N ASP A 48 3.08 6.19 -2.68
CA ASP A 48 3.43 6.83 -3.95
C ASP A 48 3.88 8.29 -3.75
N TRP A 49 3.22 9.02 -2.86
CA TRP A 49 3.60 10.38 -2.51
C TRP A 49 4.98 10.44 -1.85
N VAL A 50 5.22 9.63 -0.82
CA VAL A 50 6.50 9.61 -0.10
C VAL A 50 7.65 9.21 -1.04
N ASN A 51 7.43 8.19 -1.87
CA ASN A 51 8.38 7.74 -2.88
C ASN A 51 8.70 8.84 -3.90
N THR A 52 7.69 9.57 -4.37
CA THR A 52 7.86 10.70 -5.29
C THR A 52 8.69 11.82 -4.67
N ILE A 53 8.37 12.21 -3.42
CA ILE A 53 9.10 13.29 -2.72
C ILE A 53 10.55 12.90 -2.44
N ASN A 54 10.80 11.69 -1.95
CA ASN A 54 12.16 11.21 -1.70
C ASN A 54 13.00 11.20 -2.98
N SER A 55 12.42 10.75 -4.10
CA SER A 55 13.09 10.71 -5.39
C SER A 55 13.44 12.12 -5.90
N VAL A 56 12.47 13.05 -5.90
CA VAL A 56 12.68 14.42 -6.38
C VAL A 56 13.68 15.19 -5.51
N THR A 57 13.56 15.08 -4.19
CA THR A 57 14.44 15.79 -3.25
C THR A 57 15.88 15.28 -3.32
N MET A 58 16.08 13.96 -3.46
CA MET A 58 17.41 13.38 -3.65
C MET A 58 18.07 13.87 -4.95
N MET A 59 17.34 13.90 -6.06
CA MET A 59 17.85 14.43 -7.34
C MET A 59 18.24 15.91 -7.24
N LEU A 60 17.43 16.73 -6.56
CA LEU A 60 17.76 18.13 -6.32
C LEU A 60 18.99 18.31 -5.44
N ALA A 61 19.14 17.48 -4.39
CA ALA A 61 20.31 17.50 -3.52
C ALA A 61 21.59 17.13 -4.30
N LEU A 62 21.55 16.08 -5.13
CA LEU A 62 22.68 15.68 -6.00
C LEU A 62 23.08 16.80 -6.96
N ARG A 63 22.10 17.50 -7.56
CA ARG A 63 22.38 18.65 -8.41
C ARG A 63 22.99 19.82 -7.63
N LYS A 64 22.47 20.12 -6.45
CA LYS A 64 22.90 21.27 -5.64
C LYS A 64 24.27 21.07 -4.98
N LEU A 65 24.52 19.90 -4.42
CA LEU A 65 25.73 19.62 -3.64
C LEU A 65 26.87 19.09 -4.50
N HIS A 66 26.57 18.32 -5.55
CA HIS A 66 27.57 17.65 -6.37
C HIS A 66 27.58 18.10 -7.84
N GLY A 67 26.73 19.06 -8.21
CA GLY A 67 26.71 19.62 -9.57
C GLY A 67 26.30 18.62 -10.66
N PHE A 68 25.58 17.55 -10.29
CA PHE A 68 25.21 16.51 -11.25
C PHE A 68 24.38 17.08 -12.40
N SER A 69 24.79 16.75 -13.63
CA SER A 69 24.03 17.07 -14.84
C SER A 69 22.79 16.18 -14.95
N THR A 70 21.83 16.57 -15.78
CA THR A 70 20.65 15.73 -16.08
C THR A 70 21.05 14.33 -16.52
N LYS A 71 22.08 14.21 -17.38
CA LYS A 71 22.60 12.90 -17.81
C LYS A 71 23.11 12.09 -16.62
N ARG A 72 23.88 12.72 -15.73
CA ARG A 72 24.42 12.03 -14.54
C ARG A 72 23.33 11.60 -13.57
N ILE A 73 22.27 12.38 -13.42
CA ILE A 73 21.09 12.00 -12.62
C ILE A 73 20.40 10.77 -13.23
N LEU A 74 20.21 10.74 -14.56
CA LEU A 74 19.65 9.59 -15.26
C LEU A 74 20.52 8.34 -15.10
N ASP A 75 21.86 8.48 -15.15
CA ASP A 75 22.78 7.37 -14.91
C ASP A 75 22.60 6.80 -13.49
N VAL A 76 22.43 7.65 -12.48
CA VAL A 76 22.15 7.23 -11.09
C VAL A 76 20.82 6.48 -10.99
N ILE A 77 19.76 6.98 -11.63
CA ILE A 77 18.44 6.32 -11.64
C ILE A 77 18.55 4.93 -12.28
N ASN A 78 19.22 4.82 -13.43
CA ASN A 78 19.42 3.54 -14.11
C ASN A 78 20.21 2.56 -13.24
N CYS A 79 21.25 3.05 -12.54
CA CYS A 79 22.02 2.25 -11.60
C CYS A 79 21.17 1.76 -10.41
N ALA A 80 20.35 2.64 -9.82
CA ALA A 80 19.43 2.26 -8.74
C ALA A 80 18.40 1.22 -9.18
N ASN A 81 17.85 1.37 -10.39
CA ASN A 81 16.92 0.41 -10.98
C ASN A 81 17.59 -0.96 -11.22
N GLU A 82 18.88 -0.98 -11.58
CA GLU A 82 19.61 -2.24 -11.74
C GLU A 82 19.76 -2.99 -10.41
N PHE A 83 20.03 -2.29 -9.29
CA PHE A 83 20.04 -2.93 -7.97
C PHE A 83 18.68 -3.54 -7.62
N VAL A 84 17.58 -2.82 -7.86
CA VAL A 84 16.22 -3.38 -7.69
C VAL A 84 16.00 -4.59 -8.61
N GLY A 85 16.48 -4.52 -9.85
CA GLY A 85 16.43 -5.62 -10.81
C GLY A 85 17.15 -6.87 -10.30
N GLN A 86 18.37 -6.72 -9.78
CA GLN A 86 19.15 -7.80 -9.18
C GLN A 86 18.41 -8.45 -8.01
N ALA A 87 17.78 -7.64 -7.15
CA ALA A 87 16.96 -8.14 -6.05
C ALA A 87 15.74 -8.93 -6.53
N ASN A 88 15.02 -8.40 -7.51
CA ASN A 88 13.87 -9.08 -8.09
C ASN A 88 14.24 -10.40 -8.80
N ARG A 89 15.47 -10.51 -9.33
CA ARG A 89 16.00 -11.75 -9.93
C ARG A 89 16.59 -12.73 -8.91
N GLY A 90 16.67 -12.34 -7.63
CA GLY A 90 17.28 -13.15 -6.57
C GLY A 90 18.81 -13.24 -6.64
N GLU A 91 19.45 -12.37 -7.43
CA GLU A 91 20.91 -12.30 -7.54
C GLU A 91 21.53 -11.67 -6.30
N ARG A 92 20.79 -10.81 -5.61
CA ARG A 92 21.27 -10.04 -4.47
C ARG A 92 20.11 -9.59 -3.58
N SER A 93 20.16 -9.82 -2.26
CA SER A 93 19.09 -9.34 -1.37
C SER A 93 19.24 -7.86 -1.00
N PHE A 94 18.14 -7.18 -0.68
CA PHE A 94 18.21 -5.81 -0.15
C PHE A 94 19.01 -5.71 1.16
N MET A 95 18.96 -6.74 2.01
CA MET A 95 19.80 -6.79 3.22
C MET A 95 21.29 -6.76 2.89
N SER A 96 21.74 -7.51 1.87
CA SER A 96 23.14 -7.51 1.46
C SER A 96 23.58 -6.16 0.87
N MET A 97 22.67 -5.39 0.29
CA MET A 97 22.95 -4.02 -0.18
C MET A 97 23.09 -3.05 1.00
N ILE A 98 22.27 -3.21 2.04
CA ILE A 98 22.42 -2.44 3.28
C ILE A 98 23.77 -2.76 3.93
N GLU A 99 24.11 -4.04 4.06
CA GLU A 99 25.38 -4.47 4.67
C GLU A 99 26.60 -3.94 3.90
N GLU A 100 26.58 -3.97 2.56
CA GLU A 100 27.63 -3.36 1.74
C GLU A 100 27.72 -1.85 2.00
N LEU A 101 26.59 -1.14 1.94
CA LEU A 101 26.55 0.31 2.14
C LEU A 101 27.07 0.72 3.52
N GLU A 102 26.68 0.02 4.58
CA GLU A 102 27.15 0.28 5.95
C GLU A 102 28.63 -0.10 6.13
N SER A 103 29.15 -1.06 5.36
CA SER A 103 30.55 -1.47 5.41
C SER A 103 31.50 -0.52 4.66
N GLU A 104 31.01 0.09 3.56
CA GLU A 104 31.82 0.94 2.67
C GLU A 104 31.68 2.43 2.98
N THR A 105 30.69 2.82 3.79
CA THR A 105 30.38 4.23 4.06
C THR A 105 30.02 4.45 5.54
N ASP A 106 29.90 5.72 5.94
CA ASP A 106 29.42 6.11 7.27
C ASP A 106 27.88 6.09 7.38
N VAL A 107 27.15 5.69 6.32
CA VAL A 107 25.69 5.59 6.36
C VAL A 107 25.30 4.46 7.31
N ARG A 108 24.32 4.72 8.17
CA ARG A 108 23.74 3.71 9.07
C ARG A 108 22.22 3.69 8.91
N ILE A 109 21.69 2.54 8.53
CA ILE A 109 20.26 2.31 8.36
C ILE A 109 19.68 1.92 9.73
N PRO A 110 18.62 2.61 10.21
CA PRO A 110 18.00 2.28 11.49
C PRO A 110 17.55 0.82 11.57
N ASP A 111 17.66 0.21 12.75
CA ASP A 111 17.30 -1.20 12.96
C ASP A 111 15.84 -1.50 12.60
N LEU A 112 14.93 -0.54 12.80
CA LEU A 112 13.54 -0.65 12.40
C LEU A 112 13.40 -0.84 10.88
N ASN A 113 14.14 -0.08 10.08
CA ASN A 113 14.11 -0.19 8.61
C ASN A 113 14.76 -1.50 8.15
N LYS A 114 15.85 -1.92 8.79
CA LYS A 114 16.47 -3.23 8.52
C LYS A 114 15.50 -4.37 8.82
N GLU A 115 14.72 -4.27 9.88
CA GLU A 115 13.69 -5.27 10.21
C GLU A 115 12.57 -5.31 9.16
N LEU A 116 12.14 -4.17 8.63
CA LEU A 116 11.20 -4.13 7.49
C LEU A 116 11.78 -4.85 6.27
N VAL A 117 13.05 -4.60 5.95
CA VAL A 117 13.72 -5.26 4.83
C VAL A 117 13.84 -6.76 5.07
N ARG A 118 14.13 -7.23 6.29
CA ARG A 118 14.14 -8.67 6.59
C ARG A 118 12.77 -9.34 6.41
N ARG A 119 11.69 -8.62 6.72
CA ARG A 119 10.32 -9.17 6.64
C ARG A 119 9.73 -9.14 5.24
N PHE A 120 10.02 -8.07 4.49
CA PHE A 120 9.34 -7.77 3.22
C PHE A 120 10.28 -7.61 2.04
N GLY A 121 11.55 -7.27 2.29
CA GLY A 121 12.60 -7.24 1.28
C GLY A 121 12.99 -8.66 0.93
N LYS A 122 12.54 -9.12 -0.23
CA LYS A 122 12.92 -10.42 -0.81
C LYS A 122 14.43 -10.55 -0.97
#